data_AF-A0AAW2MGV9-F1
#
_entry.id   AF-A0AAW2MGV9-F1
#
_cell.length_a   1.000
_cell.length_b   1.000
_cell.length_c   1.000
_cell.angle_alpha   90.00
_cell.angle_beta   90.00
_cell.angle_gamma   90.00
#
_symmetry.space_group_name_H-M   'P 1'
#
loop_
_entity.id
_entity.type
_entity.pdbx_description
1 polymer ?
#
loop_
_entity_poly.entity_id
_entity_poly.type
_entity_poly.pdbx_seq_one_letter_code
_entity_poly.pdbx_strand_id
1 'polypeptide(L)'
;MEWLGFMGPVPDDVVEDKSHSFKLVPWMSWDEWKFVKESLFSSSPDSVASALQRISTWRSRGCTAVAIEVTASIVEIQQQDPFFRNDLNESASQSEEMLAMLYCMAIMRLVNGVVEKTRKKNEISIGEAADAIGIPRMLIDIRHEGSHRDLPSLQLVRLASKKALDWLVSYYWKPQEEAIPTQSNQAAKLRKEINADYVKSRFV
;
A
#
# COMPACT_ATOMS: atom_id res chain seq x y z
N MET A 1 15.55 5.35 -16.96
CA MET A 1 14.30 4.80 -16.39
C MET A 1 14.01 5.52 -15.08
N GLU A 2 13.55 6.76 -15.22
CA GLU A 2 12.86 7.55 -14.19
C GLU A 2 11.39 7.55 -14.62
N TRP A 3 10.47 7.28 -13.70
CA TRP A 3 9.05 7.22 -14.03
C TRP A 3 8.53 8.63 -14.26
N LEU A 4 8.49 9.02 -15.53
CA LEU A 4 8.02 10.30 -16.03
C LEU A 4 6.49 10.38 -16.00
N GLY A 5 5.97 11.33 -15.23
CA GLY A 5 4.67 11.91 -15.52
C GLY A 5 4.79 12.77 -16.78
N PHE A 6 3.93 12.50 -17.76
CA PHE A 6 3.40 13.42 -18.78
C PHE A 6 4.23 14.67 -19.12
N MET A 7 4.94 14.64 -20.25
CA MET A 7 5.33 15.84 -20.99
C MET A 7 4.13 16.37 -21.78
N GLY A 8 3.64 17.56 -21.43
CA GLY A 8 3.06 18.47 -22.44
C GLY A 8 4.20 19.21 -23.14
N PRO A 9 3.99 19.75 -24.36
CA PRO A 9 5.06 20.47 -25.06
C PRO A 9 5.40 21.75 -24.28
N VAL A 10 6.62 21.81 -23.75
CA VAL A 10 7.17 23.00 -23.10
C VAL A 10 7.87 23.84 -24.17
N PRO A 11 7.67 25.17 -24.23
CA PRO A 11 8.42 26.05 -25.12
C PRO A 11 9.92 25.99 -24.75
N ASP A 12 10.78 26.02 -25.77
CA ASP A 12 12.23 26.09 -25.64
C ASP A 12 12.61 27.29 -24.76
N ASP A 13 12.97 27.03 -23.49
CA ASP A 13 13.85 27.80 -22.59
C ASP A 13 13.43 27.61 -21.12
N VAL A 14 13.65 26.42 -20.55
CA VAL A 14 13.73 26.26 -19.08
C VAL A 14 14.79 25.23 -18.73
N VAL A 15 15.79 25.68 -17.97
CA VAL A 15 16.87 24.87 -17.37
C VAL A 15 16.25 23.76 -16.51
N GLU A 16 16.57 22.51 -16.81
CA GLU A 16 16.11 21.31 -16.08
C GLU A 16 16.68 21.30 -14.64
N ASP A 17 15.92 21.85 -13.69
CA ASP A 17 16.17 21.62 -12.26
C ASP A 17 15.61 20.24 -11.87
N LYS A 18 16.48 19.22 -11.89
CA LYS A 18 16.16 17.87 -11.41
C LYS A 18 16.05 17.87 -9.88
N SER A 19 14.98 18.47 -9.38
CA SER A 19 14.57 18.39 -7.98
C SER A 19 14.29 16.92 -7.63
N HIS A 20 15.23 16.27 -6.93
CA HIS A 20 15.00 14.96 -6.33
C HIS A 20 13.89 15.11 -5.27
N SER A 21 12.65 14.78 -5.63
CA SER A 21 11.51 14.89 -4.70
C SER A 21 11.67 13.85 -3.58
N PHE A 22 12.08 14.29 -2.39
CA PHE A 22 12.07 13.44 -1.20
C PHE A 22 10.62 13.13 -0.81
N LYS A 23 10.27 11.85 -0.81
CA LYS A 23 8.94 11.39 -0.38
C LYS A 23 8.96 11.14 1.12
N LEU A 24 8.08 11.80 1.86
CA LEU A 24 7.87 11.51 3.28
C LEU A 24 7.28 10.10 3.45
N VAL A 25 7.83 9.36 4.40
CA VAL A 25 7.43 7.98 4.71
C VAL A 25 7.29 7.82 6.24
N PRO A 26 6.38 6.97 6.72
CA PRO A 26 6.11 6.84 8.15
C PRO A 26 7.09 5.92 8.90
N TRP A 27 7.91 5.12 8.22
CA TRP A 27 8.92 4.26 8.85
C TRP A 27 10.23 5.01 9.11
N MET A 28 10.95 4.61 10.16
CA MET A 28 12.23 5.21 10.55
C MET A 28 13.40 4.72 9.69
N SER A 29 13.31 3.49 9.18
CA SER A 29 14.33 2.89 8.33
C SER A 29 13.73 1.90 7.33
N TRP A 30 14.49 1.58 6.28
CA TRP A 30 14.09 0.54 5.34
C TRP A 30 14.09 -0.86 5.96
N ASP A 31 14.88 -1.10 7.01
CA ASP A 31 14.83 -2.34 7.78
C ASP A 31 13.52 -2.48 8.54
N GLU A 32 12.99 -1.38 9.11
CA GLU A 32 11.65 -1.35 9.69
C GLU A 32 10.58 -1.69 8.66
N TRP A 33 10.69 -1.13 7.45
CA TRP A 33 9.74 -1.42 6.37
C TRP A 33 9.80 -2.90 5.93
N LYS A 34 11.01 -3.45 5.75
CA LYS A 34 11.21 -4.87 5.39
C LYS A 34 10.66 -5.80 6.46
N PHE A 35 10.96 -5.51 7.72
CA PHE A 35 10.41 -6.26 8.86
C PHE A 35 8.88 -6.32 8.80
N VAL A 36 8.21 -5.18 8.54
CA VAL A 36 6.75 -5.14 8.44
C VAL A 36 6.24 -5.98 7.27
N LYS A 37 6.88 -5.89 6.09
CA LYS A 37 6.52 -6.71 4.93
C LYS A 37 6.64 -8.20 5.25
N GLU A 38 7.81 -8.65 5.69
CA GLU A 38 8.08 -10.05 5.99
C GLU A 38 7.15 -10.58 7.08
N SER A 39 6.89 -9.78 8.11
CA SER A 39 6.02 -10.16 9.22
C SER A 39 4.54 -10.20 8.84
N LEU A 40 4.05 -9.28 7.99
CA LEU A 40 2.66 -9.29 7.51
C LEU A 40 2.31 -10.55 6.71
N PHE A 41 3.25 -11.07 5.94
CA PHE A 41 3.06 -12.25 5.09
C PHE A 41 3.65 -13.54 5.71
N SER A 42 4.02 -13.48 6.99
CA SER A 42 4.49 -14.63 7.76
C SER A 42 3.33 -15.57 8.10
N SER A 43 3.62 -16.86 8.23
CA SER A 43 2.65 -17.84 8.74
C SER A 43 2.46 -17.75 10.27
N SER A 44 3.32 -17.00 10.98
CA SER A 44 3.28 -16.88 12.44
C SER A 44 2.33 -15.76 12.88
N PRO A 45 1.25 -16.05 13.63
CA PRO A 45 0.30 -15.04 14.10
C PRO A 45 0.94 -13.91 14.92
N ASP A 46 1.93 -14.22 15.76
CA ASP A 46 2.63 -13.22 16.59
C ASP A 46 3.47 -12.23 15.75
N SER A 47 4.04 -12.73 14.66
CA SER A 47 4.79 -11.92 13.70
C SER A 47 3.84 -10.96 12.98
N VAL A 48 2.70 -11.49 12.50
CA VAL A 48 1.64 -10.67 11.90
C VAL A 48 1.13 -9.61 12.87
N ALA A 49 0.87 -9.98 14.14
CA ALA A 49 0.42 -9.05 15.17
C ALA A 49 1.44 -7.92 15.41
N SER A 50 2.73 -8.24 15.47
CA SER A 50 3.81 -7.25 15.58
C SER A 50 3.84 -6.29 14.38
N ALA A 51 3.60 -6.79 13.18
CA ALA A 51 3.53 -5.97 11.97
C ALA A 51 2.33 -5.00 12.00
N LEU A 52 1.15 -5.50 12.39
CA LEU A 52 -0.07 -4.69 12.53
C LEU A 52 0.10 -3.58 13.57
N GLN A 53 0.75 -3.87 14.71
CA GLN A 53 1.07 -2.86 15.73
C GLN A 53 2.01 -1.77 15.16
N ARG A 54 3.00 -2.15 14.36
CA ARG A 54 3.90 -1.19 13.71
C ARG A 54 3.17 -0.30 12.71
N ILE A 55 2.27 -0.88 11.91
CA ILE A 55 1.44 -0.12 10.96
C ILE A 55 0.48 0.82 11.70
N SER A 56 -0.06 0.43 12.85
CA SER A 56 -0.84 1.33 13.71
C SER A 56 -0.03 2.56 14.13
N THR A 57 1.26 2.37 14.42
CA THR A 57 2.19 3.48 14.69
C THR A 57 2.45 4.33 13.45
N TRP A 58 2.49 3.74 12.26
CA TRP A 58 2.62 4.50 11.01
C TRP A 58 1.39 5.37 10.72
N ARG A 59 0.19 4.87 11.05
CA ARG A 59 -1.06 5.64 10.90
C ARG A 59 -1.05 6.93 11.72
N SER A 60 -0.51 6.90 12.95
CA SER A 60 -0.42 8.11 13.79
C SER A 60 0.62 9.13 13.30
N ARG A 61 1.60 8.70 12.51
CA ARG A 61 2.60 9.58 11.86
C ARG A 61 2.07 10.22 10.57
N GLY A 62 1.01 9.67 9.97
CA GLY A 62 0.46 10.10 8.68
C GLY A 62 1.29 9.62 7.48
N CYS A 63 0.87 10.00 6.27
CA CYS A 63 1.52 9.65 4.99
C CYS A 63 1.68 8.15 4.71
N THR A 64 0.93 7.29 5.39
CA THR A 64 0.95 5.84 5.12
C THR A 64 0.32 5.57 3.75
N ALA A 65 1.01 4.79 2.91
CA ALA A 65 0.50 4.44 1.60
C ALA A 65 -0.78 3.61 1.76
N VAL A 66 -1.82 3.93 0.97
CA VAL A 66 -3.10 3.21 1.00
C VAL A 66 -2.91 1.71 0.76
N ALA A 67 -1.95 1.32 -0.08
CA ALA A 67 -1.59 -0.08 -0.29
C ALA A 67 -1.18 -0.78 1.01
N ILE A 68 -0.39 -0.13 1.88
CA ILE A 68 -0.03 -0.67 3.21
C ILE A 68 -1.27 -0.77 4.09
N GLU A 69 -2.07 0.30 4.17
CA GLU A 69 -3.24 0.33 5.04
C GLU A 69 -4.23 -0.78 4.71
N VAL A 70 -4.51 -0.98 3.42
CA VAL A 70 -5.46 -1.98 2.96
C VAL A 70 -4.87 -3.40 3.06
N THR A 71 -3.56 -3.57 2.82
CA THR A 71 -2.88 -4.85 3.12
C THR A 71 -3.09 -5.21 4.59
N ALA A 72 -2.81 -4.27 5.50
CA ALA A 72 -2.95 -4.48 6.93
C ALA A 72 -4.39 -4.81 7.33
N SER A 73 -5.38 -4.08 6.79
CA SER A 73 -6.80 -4.38 7.06
C SER A 73 -7.21 -5.76 6.59
N ILE A 74 -6.80 -6.19 5.38
CA ILE A 74 -7.14 -7.53 4.88
C ILE A 74 -6.51 -8.62 5.76
N VAL A 75 -5.22 -8.47 6.09
CA VAL A 75 -4.51 -9.42 6.96
C VAL A 75 -5.13 -9.46 8.36
N GLU A 76 -5.46 -8.31 8.95
CA GLU A 76 -6.12 -8.23 10.25
C GLU A 76 -7.47 -8.96 10.27
N ILE A 77 -8.26 -8.86 9.19
CA ILE A 77 -9.52 -9.61 9.08
C ILE A 77 -9.24 -11.12 8.95
N GLN A 78 -8.24 -11.53 8.16
CA GLN A 78 -7.83 -12.95 8.07
C GLN A 78 -7.38 -13.51 9.42
N GLN A 79 -6.77 -12.69 10.28
CA GLN A 79 -6.39 -13.11 11.63
C GLN A 79 -7.58 -13.35 12.57
N GLN A 80 -8.78 -12.88 12.21
CA GLN A 80 -10.03 -13.06 12.96
C GLN A 80 -10.97 -14.09 12.31
N ASP A 81 -10.57 -14.66 11.17
CA ASP A 81 -11.39 -15.55 10.37
C ASP A 81 -10.95 -17.01 10.57
N PRO A 82 -11.82 -17.89 11.13
CA PRO A 82 -11.52 -19.31 11.36
C PRO A 82 -11.09 -20.07 10.10
N PHE A 83 -11.45 -19.59 8.91
CA PHE A 83 -11.01 -20.18 7.64
C PHE A 83 -9.49 -20.06 7.42
N PHE A 84 -8.85 -19.05 8.00
CA PHE A 84 -7.41 -18.80 7.89
C PHE A 84 -6.65 -19.15 9.18
N ARG A 85 -7.35 -19.23 10.31
CA ARG A 85 -6.76 -19.47 11.64
C ARG A 85 -7.47 -20.61 12.35
N ASN A 86 -6.79 -21.75 12.43
CA ASN A 86 -7.30 -22.97 13.09
C ASN A 86 -7.21 -22.92 14.62
N ASP A 87 -6.46 -21.97 15.16
CA ASP A 87 -6.20 -21.79 16.59
C ASP A 87 -7.17 -20.81 17.27
N LEU A 88 -8.14 -20.27 16.52
CA LEU A 88 -9.18 -19.42 17.08
C LEU A 88 -10.18 -20.25 17.88
N ASN A 89 -10.51 -19.77 19.08
CA ASN A 89 -11.60 -20.33 19.85
C ASN A 89 -12.94 -19.92 19.20
N GLU A 90 -13.90 -20.84 19.10
CA GLU A 90 -15.22 -20.58 18.49
C GLU A 90 -15.94 -19.40 19.15
N SER A 91 -15.75 -19.21 20.47
CA SER A 91 -16.34 -18.11 21.23
C SER A 91 -15.78 -16.72 20.91
N ALA A 92 -14.60 -16.64 20.28
CA ALA A 92 -13.95 -15.39 19.89
C ALA A 92 -14.13 -15.07 18.39
N SER A 93 -14.81 -15.95 17.65
CA SER A 93 -14.96 -15.82 16.20
C SER A 93 -16.07 -14.83 15.85
N GLN A 94 -15.79 -13.94 14.91
CA GLN A 94 -16.79 -13.01 14.39
C GLN A 94 -17.87 -13.78 13.60
N SER A 95 -19.08 -13.23 13.55
CA SER A 95 -20.14 -13.82 12.71
C SER A 95 -19.74 -13.80 11.24
N GLU A 96 -20.24 -14.76 10.46
CA GLU A 96 -19.93 -14.85 9.03
C GLU A 96 -20.32 -13.58 8.27
N GLU A 97 -21.47 -12.99 8.60
CA GLU A 97 -21.95 -11.74 8.03
C GLU A 97 -21.01 -10.56 8.36
N MET A 98 -20.52 -10.49 9.61
CA MET A 98 -19.57 -9.44 10.01
C MET A 98 -18.24 -9.57 9.28
N LEU A 99 -17.70 -10.79 9.14
CA LEU A 99 -16.50 -11.04 8.34
C LEU A 99 -16.73 -10.62 6.88
N ALA A 100 -17.89 -10.95 6.32
CA ALA A 100 -18.22 -10.59 4.95
C ALA A 100 -18.25 -9.06 4.74
N MET A 101 -18.86 -8.31 5.67
CA MET A 101 -18.86 -6.85 5.68
C MET A 101 -17.45 -6.26 5.79
N LEU A 102 -16.62 -6.80 6.69
CA LEU A 102 -15.25 -6.33 6.90
C LEU A 102 -14.40 -6.51 5.64
N TYR A 103 -14.44 -7.69 5.01
CA TYR A 103 -13.72 -7.92 3.76
C TYR A 103 -14.25 -7.04 2.63
N CYS A 104 -15.58 -6.93 2.49
CA CYS A 104 -16.19 -6.08 1.47
C CYS A 104 -15.71 -4.63 1.61
N MET A 105 -15.70 -4.09 2.84
CA MET A 105 -15.20 -2.74 3.11
C MET A 105 -13.72 -2.58 2.81
N ALA A 106 -12.87 -3.55 3.19
CA ALA A 106 -11.45 -3.51 2.88
C ALA A 106 -11.18 -3.51 1.37
N ILE A 107 -11.91 -4.34 0.60
CA ILE A 107 -11.83 -4.41 -0.87
C ILE A 107 -12.34 -3.11 -1.50
N MET A 108 -13.45 -2.54 -1.02
CA MET A 108 -13.93 -1.24 -1.48
C MET A 108 -12.89 -0.14 -1.25
N ARG A 109 -12.23 -0.12 -0.08
CA ARG A 109 -11.12 0.81 0.20
C ARG A 109 -9.92 0.58 -0.71
N LEU A 110 -9.61 -0.66 -1.08
CA LEU A 110 -8.57 -0.97 -2.07
C LEU A 110 -8.87 -0.30 -3.41
N VAL A 111 -10.04 -0.59 -3.97
CA VAL A 111 -10.41 -0.12 -5.30
C VAL A 111 -10.54 1.40 -5.30
N ASN A 112 -11.29 1.97 -4.35
CA ASN A 112 -11.43 3.43 -4.27
C ASN A 112 -10.08 4.12 -3.98
N GLY A 113 -9.25 3.54 -3.13
CA GLY A 113 -8.03 4.20 -2.68
C GLY A 113 -6.86 4.12 -3.66
N VAL A 114 -6.82 3.08 -4.49
CA VAL A 114 -5.75 2.88 -5.49
C VAL A 114 -6.21 3.28 -6.89
N VAL A 115 -7.39 2.87 -7.34
CA VAL A 115 -7.90 3.18 -8.69
C VAL A 115 -8.23 4.67 -8.83
N GLU A 116 -8.83 5.28 -7.81
CA GLU A 116 -9.18 6.72 -7.87
C GLU A 116 -7.94 7.61 -7.90
N LYS A 117 -6.83 7.19 -7.30
CA LYS A 117 -5.55 7.91 -7.37
C LYS A 117 -4.88 7.80 -8.74
N THR A 118 -5.14 6.72 -9.47
CA THR A 118 -4.64 6.54 -10.84
C THR A 118 -5.48 7.33 -11.85
N ARG A 119 -6.76 7.58 -11.55
CA ARG A 119 -7.56 8.53 -12.33
C ARG A 119 -6.97 9.93 -12.17
N LYS A 120 -6.45 10.50 -13.27
CA LYS A 120 -6.46 11.96 -13.40
C LYS A 120 -7.92 12.38 -13.27
N LYS A 121 -8.21 13.25 -12.29
CA LYS A 121 -9.55 13.74 -11.98
C LYS A 121 -10.30 14.05 -13.28
N ASN A 122 -11.15 13.12 -13.72
CA ASN A 122 -12.13 13.23 -14.82
C ASN A 122 -11.71 12.79 -16.24
N GLU A 123 -10.58 12.12 -16.45
CA GLU A 123 -10.20 11.71 -17.83
C GLU A 123 -10.66 10.29 -18.24
N ILE A 124 -10.75 9.36 -17.28
CA ILE A 124 -11.07 7.95 -17.57
C ILE A 124 -12.05 7.38 -16.53
N SER A 125 -12.80 6.36 -16.93
CA SER A 125 -13.71 5.62 -16.03
C SER A 125 -12.94 4.79 -15.01
N ILE A 126 -13.62 4.33 -13.95
CA ILE A 126 -13.04 3.43 -12.94
C ILE A 126 -12.62 2.11 -13.58
N GLY A 127 -13.38 1.61 -14.56
CA GLY A 127 -13.03 0.39 -15.31
C GLY A 127 -11.72 0.55 -16.07
N GLU A 128 -11.60 1.63 -16.86
CA GLU A 128 -10.39 1.90 -17.64
C GLU A 128 -9.16 2.14 -16.76
N ALA A 129 -9.32 2.86 -15.64
CA ALA A 129 -8.23 3.06 -14.68
C ALA A 129 -7.80 1.76 -14.00
N ALA A 130 -8.76 0.89 -13.71
CA ALA A 130 -8.51 -0.42 -13.11
C ALA A 130 -7.80 -1.36 -14.09
N ASP A 131 -8.20 -1.35 -15.36
CA ASP A 131 -7.53 -2.11 -16.44
C ASP A 131 -6.10 -1.62 -16.65
N ALA A 132 -5.86 -0.31 -16.59
CA ALA A 132 -4.52 0.28 -16.72
C ALA A 132 -3.54 -0.15 -15.62
N ILE A 133 -4.03 -0.45 -14.41
CA ILE A 133 -3.20 -0.95 -13.30
C ILE A 133 -3.27 -2.47 -13.14
N GLY A 134 -4.03 -3.16 -13.99
CA GLY A 134 -4.20 -4.61 -13.97
C GLY A 134 -4.76 -5.16 -12.65
N ILE A 135 -5.66 -4.42 -11.97
CA ILE A 135 -6.31 -4.93 -10.75
C ILE A 135 -7.29 -6.06 -11.11
N PRO A 136 -7.40 -7.14 -10.31
CA PRO A 136 -8.30 -8.24 -10.63
C PRO A 136 -9.76 -7.79 -10.73
N ARG A 137 -10.43 -8.16 -11.84
CA ARG A 137 -11.82 -7.76 -12.13
C ARG A 137 -12.79 -8.07 -11.00
N MET A 138 -12.61 -9.21 -10.32
CA MET A 138 -13.38 -9.61 -9.14
C MET A 138 -13.44 -8.53 -8.05
N LEU A 139 -12.36 -7.77 -7.83
CA LEU A 139 -12.33 -6.71 -6.81
C LEU A 139 -13.20 -5.51 -7.22
N ILE A 140 -13.24 -5.22 -8.53
CA ILE A 140 -14.08 -4.18 -9.12
C ILE A 140 -15.56 -4.59 -8.99
N ASP A 141 -15.86 -5.85 -9.30
CA ASP A 141 -17.23 -6.38 -9.22
C ASP A 141 -17.74 -6.35 -7.76
N ILE A 142 -16.92 -6.76 -6.78
CA ILE A 142 -17.26 -6.66 -5.35
C ILE A 142 -17.53 -5.21 -4.92
N ARG A 143 -16.75 -4.24 -5.39
CA ARG A 143 -17.03 -2.81 -5.13
C ARG A 143 -18.40 -2.42 -5.66
N HIS A 144 -18.75 -2.84 -6.88
CA HIS A 144 -20.05 -2.52 -7.48
C HIS A 144 -21.19 -3.17 -6.71
N GLU A 145 -21.06 -4.44 -6.32
CA GLU A 145 -22.07 -5.16 -5.55
C GLU A 145 -22.25 -4.56 -4.15
N GLY A 146 -21.17 -4.39 -3.39
CA GLY A 146 -21.24 -3.86 -2.02
C GLY A 146 -21.72 -2.41 -1.91
N SER A 147 -21.74 -1.65 -3.00
CA SER A 147 -22.24 -0.26 -3.01
C SER A 147 -23.71 -0.12 -3.43
N HIS A 148 -24.26 -1.09 -4.15
CA HIS A 148 -25.55 -0.94 -4.84
C HIS A 148 -26.47 -2.16 -4.78
N ARG A 149 -25.99 -3.30 -4.30
CA ARG A 149 -26.70 -4.59 -4.25
C ARG A 149 -26.54 -5.20 -2.85
N ASP A 150 -26.71 -6.51 -2.78
CA ASP A 150 -26.53 -7.31 -1.58
C ASP A 150 -25.05 -7.53 -1.23
N LEU A 151 -24.80 -7.77 0.06
CA LEU A 151 -23.48 -8.12 0.56
C LEU A 151 -22.98 -9.41 -0.12
N PRO A 152 -21.76 -9.42 -0.71
CA PRO A 152 -21.22 -10.63 -1.33
C PRO A 152 -21.01 -11.74 -0.29
N SER A 153 -21.13 -12.99 -0.73
CA SER A 153 -20.98 -14.14 0.17
C SER A 153 -19.59 -14.19 0.81
N LEU A 154 -19.52 -14.71 2.04
CA LEU A 154 -18.25 -14.82 2.78
C LEU A 154 -17.20 -15.62 1.99
N GLN A 155 -17.62 -16.68 1.29
CA GLN A 155 -16.74 -17.48 0.43
C GLN A 155 -16.13 -16.64 -0.71
N LEU A 156 -16.94 -15.80 -1.36
CA LEU A 156 -16.48 -14.94 -2.45
C LEU A 156 -15.48 -13.89 -1.95
N VAL A 157 -15.77 -13.21 -0.84
CA VAL A 157 -14.86 -12.18 -0.31
C VAL A 157 -13.59 -12.76 0.31
N ARG A 158 -13.60 -13.99 0.83
CA ARG A 158 -12.39 -14.73 1.23
C ARG A 158 -11.49 -15.05 0.03
N LEU A 159 -12.07 -15.45 -1.09
CA LEU A 159 -11.32 -15.67 -2.33
C LEU A 159 -10.74 -14.34 -2.85
N ALA A 160 -11.55 -13.29 -2.85
CA ALA A 160 -11.15 -11.96 -3.28
C ALA A 160 -10.05 -11.38 -2.40
N SER A 161 -10.07 -11.63 -1.08
CA SER A 161 -9.04 -11.14 -0.16
C SER A 161 -7.66 -11.73 -0.47
N LYS A 162 -7.59 -13.03 -0.81
CA LYS A 162 -6.36 -13.67 -1.31
C LYS A 162 -5.87 -13.01 -2.61
N LYS A 163 -6.76 -12.84 -3.59
CA LYS A 163 -6.44 -12.18 -4.87
C LYS A 163 -5.97 -10.73 -4.70
N ALA A 164 -6.57 -10.01 -3.74
CA ALA A 164 -6.20 -8.65 -3.41
C ALA A 164 -4.78 -8.58 -2.82
N LEU A 165 -4.43 -9.49 -1.90
CA LEU A 165 -3.08 -9.56 -1.32
C LEU A 165 -2.03 -9.92 -2.39
N ASP A 166 -2.29 -10.93 -3.23
CA ASP A 166 -1.38 -11.31 -4.33
C ASP A 166 -1.10 -10.14 -5.27
N TRP A 167 -2.16 -9.39 -5.61
CA TRP A 167 -2.05 -8.21 -6.44
C TRP A 167 -1.30 -7.07 -5.73
N LEU A 168 -1.61 -6.77 -4.47
CA LEU A 168 -0.91 -5.75 -3.67
C LEU A 168 0.58 -6.04 -3.53
N VAL A 169 0.97 -7.32 -3.40
CA VAL A 169 2.37 -7.74 -3.39
C VAL A 169 3.06 -7.34 -4.69
N SER A 170 2.43 -7.61 -5.83
CA SER A 170 3.00 -7.33 -7.15
C SER A 170 2.94 -5.85 -7.52
N TYR A 171 1.90 -5.15 -7.10
CA TYR A 171 1.65 -3.73 -7.43
C TYR A 171 2.47 -2.77 -6.54
N TYR A 172 2.61 -3.08 -5.25
CA TYR A 172 3.27 -2.19 -4.29
C TYR A 172 4.50 -2.82 -3.64
N TRP A 173 4.37 -3.96 -2.96
CA TRP A 173 5.43 -4.44 -2.06
C TRP A 173 6.70 -4.88 -2.79
N LYS A 174 6.60 -5.57 -3.93
CA LYS A 174 7.77 -5.98 -4.73
C LYS A 174 8.46 -4.77 -5.37
N PRO A 175 7.79 -3.90 -6.15
CA PRO A 175 8.42 -2.72 -6.72
C PRO A 175 9.04 -1.79 -5.67
N GLN A 176 8.37 -1.64 -4.51
CA GLN A 176 8.88 -0.81 -3.43
C GLN A 176 10.17 -1.39 -2.83
N GLU A 177 10.25 -2.72 -2.66
CA GLU A 177 11.45 -3.39 -2.14
C GLU A 177 12.62 -3.30 -3.12
N GLU A 178 12.36 -3.49 -4.41
CA GLU A 178 13.36 -3.37 -5.48
C GLU A 178 13.93 -1.95 -5.60
N ALA A 179 13.18 -0.93 -5.17
CA ALA A 179 13.63 0.46 -5.14
C ALA A 179 14.51 0.82 -3.92
N ILE A 180 14.54 0.00 -2.87
CA ILE A 180 15.32 0.20 -1.63
C ILE A 180 16.85 0.32 -1.85
N PRO A 181 17.49 -0.33 -2.83
CA PRO A 181 18.95 -0.29 -2.98
C PRO A 181 19.55 1.02 -3.54
N THR A 182 18.73 2.00 -3.96
CA THR A 182 19.23 3.25 -4.58
C THR A 182 19.18 4.48 -3.67
N GLN A 183 18.33 4.47 -2.64
CA GLN A 183 18.13 5.65 -1.78
C GLN A 183 19.12 5.73 -0.61
N SER A 184 19.70 4.62 -0.14
CA SER A 184 20.74 4.67 0.91
C SER A 184 22.00 5.39 0.42
N ASN A 185 22.39 5.15 -0.84
CA ASN A 185 23.52 5.81 -1.49
C ASN A 185 23.25 7.29 -1.79
N GLN A 186 22.01 7.65 -2.14
CA GLN A 186 21.62 9.05 -2.37
C GLN A 186 21.51 9.83 -1.05
N ALA A 187 20.87 9.27 -0.02
CA ALA A 187 20.80 9.87 1.31
C ALA A 187 22.20 10.02 1.95
N ALA A 188 23.10 9.05 1.73
CA ALA A 188 24.49 9.16 2.16
C ALA A 188 25.27 10.24 1.39
N LYS A 189 25.01 10.43 0.08
CA LYS A 189 25.58 11.53 -0.71
C LYS A 189 25.09 12.91 -0.22
N LEU A 190 23.79 13.06 0.00
CA LEU A 190 23.19 14.31 0.49
C LEU A 190 23.68 14.67 1.90
N ARG A 191 23.82 13.68 2.79
CA ARG A 191 24.43 13.90 4.12
C ARG A 191 25.88 14.37 4.01
N LYS A 192 26.64 13.90 3.02
CA LYS A 192 28.01 14.38 2.76
C LYS A 192 28.00 15.80 2.19
N GLU A 193 27.08 16.14 1.30
CA GLU A 193 26.94 17.49 0.72
C GLU A 193 26.54 18.53 1.77
N ILE A 194 25.51 18.26 2.59
CA ILE A 194 25.09 19.15 3.69
C ILE A 194 26.24 19.38 4.68
N ASN A 195 27.00 18.33 5.01
CA ASN A 195 28.13 18.45 5.93
C ASN A 195 29.30 19.24 5.28
N ALA A 196 29.54 19.08 3.98
CA ALA A 196 30.55 19.86 3.27
C ALA A 196 30.19 21.35 3.17
N ASP A 197 28.92 21.68 2.95
CA ASP A 197 28.43 23.07 2.92
C ASP A 197 28.46 23.71 4.31
N TYR A 198 28.09 22.96 5.36
CA TYR A 198 28.19 23.43 6.75
C TYR A 198 29.63 23.69 7.20
N VAL A 199 30.58 22.87 6.75
CA VAL A 199 32.01 23.07 7.01
C VAL A 199 32.51 24.30 6.25
N LYS A 200 32.15 24.49 4.98
CA LYS A 200 32.55 25.68 4.20
C LYS A 200 32.02 26.98 4.77
N SER A 201 30.79 27.01 5.29
CA SER A 201 30.19 28.23 5.87
C SER A 201 30.79 28.64 7.22
N ARG A 202 31.59 27.76 7.86
CA ARG A 202 32.22 28.02 9.17
C ARG A 202 33.63 28.60 9.07
N PHE A 203 34.22 28.62 7.87
CA PHE A 203 35.57 29.11 7.61
C PHE A 203 35.60 30.36 6.71
N VAL A 204 34.47 31.06 6.58
CA VAL A 204 34.36 32.40 5.97
C VAL A 204 34.03 33.41 7.06
#